data_AF-A0A4U9DCA1-F1
#
_entry.id   AF-A0A4U9DCA1-F1
#
_cell.length_a   1.000
_cell.length_b   1.000
_cell.length_c   1.000
_cell.angle_alpha   90.00
_cell.angle_beta   90.00
_cell.angle_gamma   90.00
#
_symmetry.space_group_name_H-M   'P 1'
#
loop_
_entity.id
_entity.type
_entity.pdbx_description
1 polymer ?
#
loop_
_entity_poly.entity_id
_entity_poly.type
_entity_poly.pdbx_seq_one_letter_code
_entity_poly.pdbx_strand_id
1 'polypeptide(L)'
;MAVLCENAWIRSDSQNRGLEIFGQQSVKTPNSYFITYRDGIASGFGIDPINDFIKAVKTHTPYAASADDGLQASRICETAHKSLLSGQVELLV
;
A
#
# COMPACT_ATOMS: atom_id res chain seq x y z
N MET A 1 16.36 -4.96 -4.07
CA MET A 1 15.87 -6.33 -3.71
C MET A 1 14.86 -6.77 -4.76
N ALA A 2 14.87 -8.06 -5.13
CA ALA A 2 14.12 -8.60 -6.26
C ALA A 2 13.35 -9.84 -5.80
N VAL A 3 12.03 -9.87 -6.02
CA VAL A 3 11.18 -11.04 -5.71
C VAL A 3 10.67 -11.61 -7.03
N LEU A 4 11.06 -12.84 -7.33
CA LEU A 4 10.60 -13.57 -8.52
C LEU A 4 9.27 -14.25 -8.20
N CYS A 5 8.21 -13.87 -8.92
CA CYS A 5 6.92 -14.54 -8.90
C CYS A 5 6.77 -15.35 -10.20
N GLU A 6 5.88 -16.35 -10.20
CA GLU A 6 5.70 -17.26 -11.35
C GLU A 6 5.50 -16.54 -12.70
N ASN A 7 4.88 -15.36 -12.71
CA ASN A 7 4.57 -14.59 -13.92
C ASN A 7 5.03 -13.12 -13.89
N ALA A 8 5.72 -12.69 -12.83
CA ALA A 8 6.15 -11.32 -12.67
C ALA A 8 7.42 -11.23 -11.82
N TRP A 9 8.25 -10.22 -12.08
CA TRP A 9 9.34 -9.86 -11.18
C TRP A 9 9.04 -8.51 -10.54
N ILE A 10 9.11 -8.44 -9.21
CA ILE A 10 8.97 -7.20 -8.45
C ILE A 10 10.35 -6.67 -8.06
N ARG A 11 10.63 -5.41 -8.42
CA ARG A 11 11.86 -4.69 -8.06
C ARG A 11 11.48 -3.45 -7.25
N SER A 12 12.10 -3.29 -6.09
CA SER A 12 12.08 -2.00 -5.38
C SER A 12 13.34 -1.21 -5.72
N ASP A 13 13.15 -0.04 -6.31
CA ASP A 13 14.19 0.87 -6.77
C ASP A 13 13.83 2.31 -6.37
N SER A 14 14.45 2.80 -5.29
CA SER A 14 14.22 4.15 -4.78
C SER A 14 14.69 5.26 -5.73
N GLN A 15 15.51 4.95 -6.74
CA GLN A 15 15.89 5.92 -7.78
C GLN A 15 14.90 5.94 -8.95
N ASN A 16 14.19 4.83 -9.21
CA ASN A 16 13.19 4.74 -10.26
C ASN A 16 11.77 4.44 -9.71
N ARG A 17 11.15 5.46 -9.14
CA ARG A 17 9.72 5.47 -8.73
C ARG A 17 9.31 4.41 -7.69
N GLY A 18 10.28 3.80 -7.01
CA GLY A 18 10.11 3.06 -5.77
C GLY A 18 9.75 1.58 -5.92
N LEU A 19 8.72 1.26 -6.71
CA LEU A 19 8.28 -0.12 -6.95
C LEU A 19 7.94 -0.33 -8.42
N GLU A 20 8.52 -1.36 -9.02
CA GLU A 20 8.26 -1.77 -10.39
C GLU A 20 7.86 -3.25 -10.42
N ILE A 21 6.82 -3.55 -11.21
CA ILE A 21 6.29 -4.88 -11.44
C ILE A 21 6.47 -5.18 -12.92
N PHE A 22 7.42 -6.05 -13.23
CA PHE A 22 7.74 -6.50 -14.58
C PHE A 22 6.89 -7.72 -14.91
N GLY A 23 5.95 -7.58 -15.83
CA GLY A 23 5.29 -8.70 -16.50
C GLY A 23 6.01 -9.05 -17.80
N GLN A 24 5.60 -10.13 -18.47
CA GLN A 24 6.24 -10.58 -19.72
C GLN A 24 6.25 -9.54 -20.85
N GLN A 25 5.28 -8.62 -20.87
CA GLN A 25 5.09 -7.64 -21.95
C GLN A 25 5.05 -6.17 -21.50
N SER A 26 4.99 -5.92 -20.19
CA SER A 26 4.81 -4.55 -19.67
C SER A 26 5.43 -4.39 -18.30
N VAL A 27 5.87 -3.17 -17.99
CA VAL A 27 6.31 -2.77 -16.65
C VAL A 27 5.25 -1.85 -16.06
N LYS A 28 4.77 -2.19 -14.86
CA LYS A 28 3.86 -1.34 -14.09
C LYS A 28 4.62 -0.76 -12.92
N THR A 29 4.56 0.55 -12.77
CA THR A 29 5.08 1.24 -11.60
C THR A 29 3.88 1.73 -10.79
N PRO A 30 3.46 1.02 -9.72
CA PRO A 30 2.49 1.58 -8.79
C PRO A 30 2.98 2.94 -8.29
N ASN A 31 2.15 3.95 -8.52
CA ASN A 31 2.49 5.34 -8.24
C ASN A 31 2.33 5.64 -6.74
N SER A 32 3.24 5.11 -5.91
CA SER A 32 3.20 5.31 -4.46
C SER A 32 3.90 6.60 -3.98
N TYR A 33 4.56 7.34 -4.88
CA TYR A 33 5.45 8.45 -4.50
C TYR A 33 5.21 9.78 -5.22
N PHE A 34 4.29 9.86 -6.21
CA PHE A 34 4.01 11.14 -6.87
C PHE A 34 2.74 11.77 -6.31
N ILE A 35 2.89 12.99 -5.79
CA ILE A 35 1.80 13.88 -5.45
C ILE A 35 1.29 14.49 -6.76
N THR A 36 0.05 14.20 -7.14
CA THR A 36 -0.62 14.85 -8.26
C THR A 36 -1.57 15.90 -7.76
N TYR A 37 -1.65 17.04 -8.44
CA TYR A 37 -2.60 18.10 -8.11
C TYR A 37 -3.76 18.08 -9.09
N ARG A 38 -5.00 18.03 -8.57
CA ARG A 38 -6.23 18.21 -9.36
C ARG A 38 -7.02 19.34 -8.72
N ASP A 39 -7.30 20.39 -9.49
CA ASP A 39 -7.99 21.60 -9.02
C ASP A 39 -7.33 22.23 -7.76
N GLY A 40 -6.00 22.18 -7.69
CA GLY A 40 -5.23 22.69 -6.55
C GLY A 40 -5.21 21.76 -5.33
N ILE A 41 -5.88 20.61 -5.39
CA ILE A 41 -5.91 19.61 -4.31
C ILE A 41 -4.85 18.54 -4.59
N ALA A 42 -3.95 18.33 -3.63
CA ALA A 42 -2.98 17.25 -3.67
C ALA A 42 -3.69 15.89 -3.57
N SER A 43 -3.26 14.92 -4.36
CA SER A 43 -3.79 13.55 -4.43
C SER A 43 -2.65 12.56 -4.67
N GLY A 44 -2.86 11.31 -4.26
CA GLY A 44 -1.87 10.25 -4.35
C GLY A 44 -1.84 9.35 -3.12
N PHE A 45 -0.97 8.33 -3.18
CA PHE A 45 -0.85 7.34 -2.12
C PHE A 45 -0.50 7.99 -0.78
N GLY A 46 -1.28 7.71 0.26
CA GLY A 46 -1.17 8.33 1.59
C GLY A 46 -1.86 9.70 1.72
N ILE A 47 -2.00 10.48 0.64
CA ILE A 47 -2.69 11.78 0.65
C ILE A 47 -4.20 11.60 0.52
N ASP A 48 -4.64 10.69 -0.36
CA ASP A 48 -6.07 10.45 -0.58
C ASP A 48 -6.81 10.04 0.71
N PRO A 49 -6.27 9.12 1.55
CA PRO A 49 -6.89 8.80 2.85
C PRO A 49 -6.97 10.00 3.81
N ILE A 50 -6.00 10.92 3.78
CA ILE A 50 -6.02 12.16 4.58
C ILE A 50 -7.13 13.09 4.09
N ASN A 51 -7.25 13.28 2.78
CA ASN A 51 -8.32 14.07 2.18
C ASN A 51 -9.70 13.49 2.52
N ASP A 52 -9.85 12.17 2.44
CA ASP A 52 -11.09 11.48 2.81
C ASP A 52 -11.42 11.64 4.30
N PHE A 53 -10.41 11.62 5.18
CA PHE A 53 -10.59 11.85 6.61
C PHE A 53 -11.07 13.28 6.89
N ILE A 54 -10.40 14.28 6.30
CA ILE A 54 -10.79 15.69 6.43
C ILE A 54 -12.23 15.89 5.92
N LYS A 55 -12.57 15.28 4.78
CA LYS A 55 -13.93 15.32 4.24
C LYS A 55 -14.92 14.75 5.25
N ALA A 56 -14.68 13.54 5.76
CA ALA A 56 -15.56 12.87 6.72
C ALA A 56 -15.81 13.71 7.98
N VAL A 57 -14.77 14.33 8.53
CA VAL A 57 -14.88 15.26 9.67
C VAL A 57 -15.73 16.47 9.32
N LYS A 58 -15.47 17.13 8.18
CA LYS A 58 -16.19 18.34 7.76
C LYS A 58 -17.65 18.09 7.44
N THR A 59 -17.97 16.92 6.89
CA THR A 59 -19.34 16.57 6.48
C THR A 59 -20.10 15.78 7.54
N HIS A 60 -19.49 15.52 8.70
CA HIS A 60 -20.06 14.66 9.75
C HIS A 60 -20.52 13.29 9.23
N THR A 61 -19.78 12.73 8.28
CA THR A 61 -20.05 11.40 7.72
C THR A 61 -19.08 10.38 8.30
N PRO A 62 -19.46 9.09 8.39
CA PRO A 62 -18.52 8.04 8.79
C PRO A 62 -17.28 8.04 7.90
N TYR A 63 -16.10 7.94 8.53
CA TYR A 63 -14.87 7.67 7.80
C TYR A 63 -14.82 6.18 7.40
N ALA A 64 -14.17 5.89 6.28
CA ALA A 64 -14.17 4.54 5.70
C ALA A 64 -13.44 3.50 6.57
N ALA A 65 -12.46 3.94 7.37
CA ALA A 65 -11.68 3.07 8.24
C ALA A 65 -11.94 3.37 9.72
N SER A 66 -11.97 2.32 10.53
CA SER A 66 -12.13 2.34 11.98
C SER A 66 -10.81 1.99 12.68
N ALA A 67 -10.81 2.10 14.01
CA ALA A 67 -9.68 1.62 14.83
C ALA A 67 -9.51 0.09 14.73
N ASP A 68 -10.60 -0.67 14.55
CA ASP A 68 -10.53 -2.12 14.40
C ASP A 68 -9.84 -2.50 13.07
N ASP A 69 -10.14 -1.80 11.98
CA ASP A 69 -9.47 -2.02 10.70
C ASP A 69 -7.95 -1.83 10.81
N GLY A 70 -7.51 -0.81 11.55
CA GLY A 70 -6.09 -0.58 11.85
C GLY A 70 -5.45 -1.69 12.68
N LEU A 71 -6.18 -2.23 13.66
CA LEU A 71 -5.74 -3.38 14.46
C LEU A 71 -5.59 -4.64 13.59
N GLN A 72 -6.57 -4.94 12.73
CA GLN A 72 -6.51 -6.08 11.82
C GLN A 72 -5.34 -5.95 10.83
N ALA A 73 -5.12 -4.76 10.27
CA ALA A 73 -3.96 -4.51 9.41
C ALA A 73 -2.63 -4.76 10.14
N SER A 74 -2.53 -4.34 11.39
CA SER A 74 -1.34 -4.56 12.23
C SER A 74 -1.09 -6.05 12.49
N ARG A 75 -2.15 -6.83 12.78
CA ARG A 75 -2.06 -8.28 12.98
C ARG A 75 -1.60 -9.01 11.71
N ILE A 76 -2.12 -8.62 10.55
CA ILE A 76 -1.67 -9.16 9.26
C ILE A 76 -0.18 -8.91 9.05
N CYS A 77 0.29 -7.69 9.34
CA CYS A 77 1.71 -7.36 9.24
C CYS A 77 2.56 -8.21 10.20
N GLU A 78 2.11 -8.41 11.43
CA GLU A 78 2.80 -9.26 12.41
C GLU A 78 2.86 -10.73 11.95
N THR A 79 1.74 -11.29 11.49
CA THR A 79 1.67 -12.66 10.97
C THR A 79 2.60 -12.85 9.75
N ALA A 80 2.59 -11.92 8.81
CA ALA A 80 3.50 -11.94 7.66
C ALA A 80 4.97 -11.88 8.10
N HIS A 81 5.28 -11.05 9.11
CA HIS A 81 6.63 -10.97 9.65
C HIS A 81 7.08 -12.27 10.32
N LYS A 82 6.21 -12.89 11.13
CA LYS A 82 6.47 -14.19 11.76
C LYS A 82 6.74 -15.27 10.70
N SER A 83 5.91 -15.31 9.65
CA SER A 83 6.06 -16.27 8.56
C SER A 83 7.40 -16.13 7.83
N LEU A 84 7.84 -14.89 7.62
CA LEU A 84 9.16 -14.61 7.04
C LEU A 84 10.30 -15.13 7.92
N LEU A 85 10.21 -14.95 9.25
CA LEU A 85 11.23 -15.41 10.19
C LEU A 85 11.26 -16.92 10.35
N SER A 86 10.10 -17.57 10.39
CA SER A 86 9.97 -19.01 10.58
C SER A 86 10.18 -19.81 9.30
N GLY A 87 9.99 -19.18 8.12
CA GLY A 87 9.96 -19.87 6.84
C GLY A 87 8.76 -20.80 6.67
N GLN A 88 7.73 -20.65 7.52
CA GLN A 88 6.52 -21.47 7.53
C GLN A 88 5.28 -20.59 7.37
N VAL A 89 4.15 -21.21 7.01
CA VAL A 89 2.85 -20.51 6.96
C VAL A 89 2.39 -20.22 8.39
N GLU A 90 2.04 -18.97 8.67
CA GLU A 90 1.47 -18.55 9.95
C GLU A 90 -0.03 -18.25 9.80
N LEU A 91 -0.83 -18.71 10.75
CA LEU A 91 -2.27 -18.40 10.79
C LEU A 91 -2.48 -16.99 11.36
N LEU A 92 -3.39 -16.24 10.74
CA LEU A 92 -3.88 -14.98 11.29
C LEU A 92 -4.77 -15.29 12.49
N VAL A 93 -4.41 -14.75 13.66
CA VAL A 93 -5.11 -14.88 14.93
C VAL A 93 -5.52 -13.51 15.48
#